data_AF-A0A957ZQL7-F1
#
_entry.id   AF-A0A957ZQL7-F1
#
_cell.length_a   1.000
_cell.length_b   1.000
_cell.length_c   1.000
_cell.angle_alpha   90.00
_cell.angle_beta   90.00
_cell.angle_gamma   90.00
#
_symmetry.space_group_name_H-M   'P 1'
#
loop_
_entity.id
_entity.type
_entity.pdbx_description
1 polymer ?
#
loop_
_entity_poly.entity_id
_entity_poly.type
_entity_poly.pdbx_seq_one_letter_code
_entity_poly.pdbx_strand_id
1 'polypeptide(L)'
;MTDYPLYVQHLLAQARDAGQWYCGQPDAAALCFEVLALFPDNREASQLVYDLFCDEWLIYDNRNALQQHIDEWDDRPWQQRRRLALSYRFMSRWPGWHREYEPGYEHERNGPADVVSLLEKGHEQLLDAYCMGDNEGANAAWLTFSTACTQTQQLEAALMWVGKQYAQHGFFADAAEVLTELCGQFDSADGRRLLAEVRWWRDHAHRIPWLPPVGDGARYKRMMAFVDPTVPADEEVIRAFRSASGKPDDWLQGPSLHPELAETIAEAMTGLNTDPDSSPVDWRFLDEDNGQPGDLPAWAKRLARDFTPDMAHDLTHRYRWSRPIPPPTIPPRHNPDDPPFEPDEFLEDDDSDW
;
A
#
# COMPACT_ATOMS: atom_id res chain seq x y z
N MET A 1 16.98 27.08 12.96
CA MET A 1 15.82 26.95 12.05
C MET A 1 16.38 27.06 10.65
N THR A 2 16.20 26.04 9.82
CA THR A 2 16.63 26.09 8.42
C THR A 2 15.62 26.95 7.69
N ASP A 3 16.02 28.14 7.22
CA ASP A 3 15.12 29.02 6.49
C ASP A 3 14.90 28.44 5.09
N TYR A 4 13.81 27.68 4.93
CA TYR A 4 13.36 27.20 3.63
C TYR A 4 12.87 28.36 2.75
N PRO A 5 12.95 28.25 1.41
CA PRO A 5 12.40 29.26 0.51
C PRO A 5 10.90 29.53 0.77
N LEU A 6 10.44 30.76 0.52
CA LEU A 6 9.05 31.19 0.76
C LEU A 6 8.00 30.28 0.08
N TYR A 7 8.31 29.72 -1.09
CA TYR A 7 7.38 28.83 -1.78
C TYR A 7 7.09 27.55 -0.99
N VAL A 8 8.02 27.08 -0.15
CA VAL A 8 7.81 25.92 0.74
C VAL A 8 6.72 26.23 1.76
N GLN A 9 6.78 27.41 2.38
CA GLN A 9 5.77 27.85 3.34
C GLN A 9 4.40 28.00 2.66
N HIS A 10 4.35 28.53 1.44
CA HIS A 10 3.11 28.61 0.67
C HIS A 10 2.54 27.24 0.32
N LEU A 11 3.36 26.29 -0.13
CA LEU A 11 2.91 24.92 -0.44
C LEU A 11 2.39 24.21 0.81
N LEU A 12 3.05 24.34 1.96
CA LEU A 12 2.59 23.74 3.21
C LEU A 12 1.31 24.41 3.74
N ALA A 13 1.12 25.71 3.50
CA ALA A 13 -0.14 26.38 3.81
C ALA A 13 -1.27 25.89 2.89
N GLN A 14 -1.00 25.74 1.59
CA GLN A 14 -1.96 25.17 0.62
C GLN A 14 -2.32 23.73 0.97
N ALA A 15 -1.35 22.91 1.37
CA ALA A 15 -1.60 21.54 1.80
C ALA A 15 -2.54 21.50 3.01
N ARG A 16 -2.33 22.35 4.01
CA ARG A 16 -3.24 22.45 5.18
C ARG A 16 -4.65 22.87 4.78
N ASP A 17 -4.76 23.83 3.88
CA ASP A 17 -6.05 24.32 3.40
C ASP A 17 -6.80 23.26 2.58
N ALA A 18 -6.11 22.58 1.66
CA ALA A 18 -6.70 21.48 0.88
C ALA A 18 -7.10 20.29 1.76
N GLY A 19 -6.25 19.95 2.74
CA GLY A 19 -6.43 18.78 3.60
C GLY A 19 -7.54 18.90 4.65
N GLN A 20 -8.15 20.08 4.81
CA GLN A 20 -9.28 20.27 5.73
C GLN A 20 -10.62 19.79 5.16
N TRP A 21 -10.66 19.52 3.85
CA TRP A 21 -11.86 19.13 3.11
C TRP A 21 -11.94 17.62 2.95
N TYR A 22 -13.16 17.09 2.92
CA TYR A 22 -13.41 15.67 2.69
C TYR A 22 -12.79 15.23 1.35
N CYS A 23 -12.08 14.10 1.37
CA CYS A 23 -11.30 13.56 0.25
C CYS A 23 -10.10 14.41 -0.23
N GLY A 24 -9.81 15.55 0.41
CA GLY A 24 -8.69 16.43 0.03
C GLY A 24 -7.32 15.98 0.55
N GLN A 25 -7.26 15.02 1.48
CA GLN A 25 -6.04 14.59 2.16
C GLN A 25 -4.97 14.03 1.18
N PRO A 26 -5.29 13.18 0.19
CA PRO A 26 -4.30 12.71 -0.79
C PRO A 26 -3.69 13.85 -1.62
N ASP A 27 -4.49 14.85 -2.01
CA ASP A 27 -4.03 15.99 -2.81
C ASP A 27 -3.18 16.95 -1.98
N ALA A 28 -3.55 17.17 -0.71
CA ALA A 28 -2.73 17.87 0.26
C ALA A 28 -1.39 17.17 0.53
N ALA A 29 -1.39 15.84 0.65
CA ALA A 29 -0.18 15.05 0.81
C ALA A 29 0.71 15.16 -0.44
N ALA A 30 0.13 15.23 -1.64
CA ALA A 30 0.85 15.44 -2.89
C ALA A 30 1.72 16.71 -2.86
N LEU A 31 1.16 17.83 -2.36
CA LEU A 31 1.89 19.09 -2.18
C LEU A 31 3.05 18.96 -1.18
N CYS A 32 2.87 18.16 -0.12
CA CYS A 32 3.94 17.87 0.83
C CYS A 32 5.06 17.05 0.17
N PHE A 33 4.71 16.10 -0.71
CA PHE A 33 5.70 15.32 -1.45
C PHE A 33 6.45 16.16 -2.50
N GLU A 34 5.85 17.19 -3.08
CA GLU A 34 6.58 18.19 -3.90
C GLU A 34 7.67 18.90 -3.08
N VAL A 35 7.36 19.24 -1.82
CA VAL A 35 8.36 19.82 -0.90
C VAL A 35 9.45 18.80 -0.58
N LEU A 36 9.08 17.57 -0.23
CA LEU A 36 10.03 16.51 0.14
C LEU A 36 10.91 16.05 -1.04
N ALA A 37 10.44 16.18 -2.28
CA ALA A 37 11.23 15.90 -3.48
C ALA A 37 12.45 16.84 -3.60
N LEU A 38 12.31 18.08 -3.13
CA LEU A 38 13.37 19.10 -3.14
C LEU A 38 14.11 19.20 -1.80
N PHE A 39 13.41 18.96 -0.69
CA PHE A 39 13.93 19.04 0.68
C PHE A 39 13.54 17.78 1.47
N PRO A 40 14.24 16.65 1.27
CA PRO A 40 13.88 15.38 1.88
C PRO A 40 13.84 15.39 3.41
N ASP A 41 14.63 16.26 4.04
CA ASP A 41 14.71 16.38 5.50
C ASP A 41 13.68 17.35 6.10
N ASN A 42 12.72 17.85 5.31
CA ASN A 42 11.70 18.77 5.80
C ASN A 42 10.70 18.03 6.71
N ARG A 43 10.96 18.13 8.03
CA ARG A 43 10.13 17.49 9.07
C ARG A 43 8.69 17.98 9.08
N GLU A 44 8.45 19.25 8.76
CA GLU A 44 7.09 19.81 8.74
C GLU A 44 6.26 19.19 7.62
N ALA A 45 6.83 19.06 6.42
CA ALA A 45 6.18 18.38 5.30
C ALA A 45 5.91 16.91 5.61
N SER A 46 6.92 16.19 6.15
CA SER A 46 6.79 14.78 6.53
C SER A 46 5.72 14.55 7.59
N GLN A 47 5.67 15.40 8.62
CA GLN A 47 4.67 15.32 9.68
C GLN A 47 3.29 15.69 9.17
N LEU A 48 3.17 16.68 8.29
CA LEU A 48 1.88 17.07 7.73
C LEU A 48 1.26 15.92 6.90
N VAL A 49 2.05 15.15 6.14
CA VAL A 49 1.53 13.93 5.47
C VAL A 49 0.95 12.95 6.50
N TYR A 50 1.65 12.73 7.62
CA TYR A 50 1.15 11.85 8.67
C TYR A 50 -0.17 12.36 9.28
N ASP A 51 -0.23 13.64 9.59
CA ASP A 51 -1.42 14.27 10.18
C ASP A 51 -2.62 14.17 9.21
N LEU A 52 -2.39 14.40 7.91
CA LEU A 52 -3.40 14.21 6.86
C LEU A 52 -3.88 12.75 6.79
N PHE A 53 -2.96 11.79 6.95
CA PHE A 53 -3.28 10.36 6.98
C PHE A 53 -3.95 9.91 8.29
N CYS A 54 -4.02 10.78 9.29
CA CYS A 54 -4.74 10.55 10.53
C CYS A 54 -6.17 11.12 10.53
N ASP A 55 -6.64 11.68 9.41
CA ASP A 55 -8.03 12.13 9.27
C ASP A 55 -9.02 10.97 9.43
N GLU A 56 -10.06 11.16 10.25
CA GLU A 56 -11.01 10.10 10.62
C GLU A 56 -11.79 9.56 9.41
N TRP A 57 -12.15 10.43 8.47
CA TRP A 57 -12.89 10.03 7.26
C TRP A 57 -11.98 9.30 6.28
N LEU A 58 -10.75 9.79 6.09
CA LEU A 58 -9.76 9.09 5.27
C LEU A 58 -9.47 7.68 5.80
N ILE A 59 -9.32 7.54 7.13
CA ILE A 59 -9.14 6.23 7.78
C ILE A 59 -10.33 5.33 7.49
N TYR A 60 -11.55 5.82 7.71
CA TYR A 60 -12.78 5.05 7.48
C TYR A 60 -12.90 4.59 6.02
N ASP A 61 -12.68 5.48 5.06
CA ASP A 61 -12.81 5.17 3.63
C ASP A 61 -11.74 4.19 3.15
N ASN A 62 -10.49 4.37 3.56
CA ASN A 62 -9.41 3.44 3.22
C ASN A 62 -9.64 2.05 3.82
N ARG A 63 -10.08 1.96 5.08
CA ARG A 63 -10.38 0.66 5.68
C ARG A 63 -11.53 -0.03 4.93
N ASN A 64 -12.61 0.69 4.60
CA ASN A 64 -13.72 0.13 3.81
C ASN A 64 -13.27 -0.34 2.42
N ALA A 65 -12.41 0.42 1.75
CA ALA A 65 -11.87 0.04 0.44
C ALA A 65 -10.99 -1.22 0.55
N LEU A 66 -10.11 -1.28 1.55
CA LEU A 66 -9.24 -2.45 1.77
C LEU A 66 -10.04 -3.71 2.15
N GLN A 67 -11.09 -3.58 2.97
CA GLN A 67 -11.94 -4.69 3.38
C GLN A 67 -12.63 -5.39 2.18
N GLN A 68 -12.81 -4.72 1.04
CA GLN A 68 -13.34 -5.34 -0.19
C GLN A 68 -12.35 -6.29 -0.87
N HIS A 69 -11.08 -6.22 -0.50
CA HIS A 69 -10.00 -6.99 -1.12
C HIS A 69 -9.31 -7.94 -0.16
N ILE A 70 -9.27 -7.60 1.13
CA ILE A 70 -8.46 -8.26 2.14
C ILE A 70 -9.20 -8.23 3.48
N ASP A 71 -9.38 -9.39 4.10
CA ASP A 71 -9.89 -9.50 5.45
C ASP A 71 -8.93 -8.87 6.48
N GLU A 72 -9.42 -8.06 7.42
CA GLU A 72 -8.56 -7.37 8.41
C GLU A 72 -7.87 -8.32 9.40
N TRP A 73 -8.48 -9.49 9.65
CA TRP A 73 -7.93 -10.52 10.53
C TRP A 73 -6.87 -11.39 9.86
N ASP A 74 -6.71 -11.31 8.53
CA ASP A 74 -5.67 -12.06 7.81
C ASP A 74 -4.31 -11.38 7.95
N ASP A 75 -3.62 -11.68 9.04
CA ASP A 75 -2.37 -11.05 9.44
C ASP A 75 -1.11 -11.69 8.82
N ARG A 76 -1.26 -12.49 7.77
CA ARG A 76 -0.14 -13.12 7.07
C ARG A 76 0.75 -12.06 6.38
N PRO A 77 2.08 -12.26 6.33
CA PRO A 77 3.01 -11.24 5.80
C PRO A 77 2.67 -10.73 4.39
N TRP A 78 2.23 -11.61 3.47
CA TRP A 78 1.83 -11.19 2.12
C TRP A 78 0.61 -10.28 2.10
N GLN A 79 -0.33 -10.48 3.02
CA GLN A 79 -1.50 -9.60 3.11
C GLN A 79 -1.11 -8.23 3.60
N GLN A 80 -0.14 -8.13 4.52
CA GLN A 80 0.37 -6.83 4.93
C GLN A 80 0.98 -6.09 3.75
N ARG A 81 1.78 -6.77 2.91
CA ARG A 81 2.31 -6.19 1.69
C ARG A 81 1.21 -5.76 0.73
N ARG A 82 0.19 -6.61 0.54
CA ARG A 82 -0.96 -6.31 -0.31
C ARG A 82 -1.73 -5.07 0.17
N ARG A 83 -1.93 -4.92 1.49
CA ARG A 83 -2.55 -3.73 2.08
C ARG A 83 -1.71 -2.48 1.85
N LEU A 84 -0.39 -2.57 2.01
CA LEU A 84 0.52 -1.45 1.74
C LEU A 84 0.47 -1.04 0.27
N ALA A 85 0.53 -1.99 -0.65
CA ALA A 85 0.45 -1.75 -2.08
C ALA A 85 -0.88 -1.05 -2.45
N LEU A 86 -2.02 -1.60 -2.01
CA LEU A 86 -3.34 -1.02 -2.27
C LEU A 86 -3.49 0.37 -1.63
N SER A 87 -3.09 0.54 -0.38
CA SER A 87 -3.15 1.84 0.32
C SER A 87 -2.33 2.89 -0.40
N TYR A 88 -1.11 2.53 -0.81
CA TYR A 88 -0.26 3.41 -1.58
C TYR A 88 -0.90 3.81 -2.91
N ARG A 89 -1.51 2.84 -3.62
CA ARG A 89 -2.25 3.11 -4.86
C ARG A 89 -3.47 4.00 -4.68
N PHE A 90 -4.19 3.90 -3.56
CA PHE A 90 -5.33 4.76 -3.26
C PHE A 90 -4.90 6.20 -2.95
N MET A 91 -3.77 6.36 -2.26
CA MET A 91 -3.32 7.65 -1.72
C MET A 91 -2.34 8.41 -2.60
N SER A 92 -1.55 7.69 -3.40
CA SER A 92 -0.53 8.33 -4.24
C SER A 92 -1.16 9.21 -5.31
N ARG A 93 -0.68 10.44 -5.40
CA ARG A 93 -1.01 11.40 -6.46
C ARG A 93 0.12 11.63 -7.45
N TRP A 94 1.11 10.74 -7.50
CA TRP A 94 2.16 10.82 -8.51
C TRP A 94 1.56 10.74 -9.94
N PRO A 95 1.79 11.74 -10.81
CA PRO A 95 1.15 11.81 -12.14
C PRO A 95 1.48 10.63 -13.06
N GLY A 96 2.64 10.00 -12.88
CA GLY A 96 3.10 8.87 -13.71
C GLY A 96 2.17 7.65 -13.71
N TRP A 97 1.26 7.55 -12.75
CA TRP A 97 0.26 6.47 -12.70
C TRP A 97 -0.86 6.58 -13.73
N HIS A 98 -1.19 7.79 -14.15
CA HIS A 98 -2.22 8.03 -15.14
C HIS A 98 -1.61 8.35 -16.50
N ARG A 99 -0.50 9.09 -16.48
CA ARG A 99 0.23 9.48 -17.69
C ARG A 99 0.65 8.30 -18.55
N GLU A 100 0.96 7.14 -17.96
CA GLU A 100 1.32 5.93 -18.71
C GLU A 100 0.23 5.41 -19.67
N TYR A 101 -1.02 5.87 -19.51
CA TYR A 101 -2.15 5.55 -20.39
C TYR A 101 -2.45 6.64 -21.42
N GLU A 102 -1.74 7.77 -21.36
CA GLU A 102 -1.86 8.85 -22.33
C GLU A 102 -1.08 8.52 -23.62
N PRO A 103 -1.56 8.97 -24.80
CA PRO A 103 -0.86 8.77 -26.06
C PRO A 103 0.57 9.33 -26.03
N GLY A 104 1.56 8.49 -26.36
CA GLY A 104 2.98 8.87 -26.38
C GLY A 104 3.77 8.49 -25.12
N TYR A 105 3.10 7.98 -24.07
CA TYR A 105 3.71 7.55 -22.82
C TYR A 105 3.70 6.03 -22.61
N GLU A 106 3.45 5.25 -23.66
CA GLU A 106 3.35 3.78 -23.59
C GLU A 106 4.64 3.12 -23.09
N HIS A 107 5.78 3.79 -23.27
CA HIS A 107 7.09 3.37 -22.76
C HIS A 107 7.17 3.44 -21.22
N GLU A 108 6.40 4.28 -20.54
CA GLU A 108 6.32 4.31 -19.06
C GLU A 108 5.56 3.10 -18.50
N ARG A 109 4.69 2.49 -19.33
CA ARG A 109 3.97 1.26 -18.99
C ARG A 109 4.81 0.02 -19.28
N ASN A 110 5.40 -0.05 -20.48
CA ASN A 110 6.06 -1.26 -20.96
C ASN A 110 7.58 -1.29 -20.66
N GLY A 111 8.17 -0.15 -20.30
CA GLY A 111 9.62 0.00 -20.18
C GLY A 111 10.32 0.15 -21.55
N PRO A 112 11.67 0.32 -21.55
CA PRO A 112 12.46 0.43 -22.77
C PRO A 112 12.38 -0.82 -23.66
N ALA A 113 12.11 -0.61 -24.96
CA ALA A 113 11.88 -1.68 -25.93
C ALA A 113 13.08 -2.62 -26.15
N ASP A 114 14.30 -2.15 -25.90
CA ASP A 114 15.54 -2.91 -26.06
C ASP A 114 15.75 -3.96 -24.96
N VAL A 115 15.09 -3.81 -23.80
CA VAL A 115 15.19 -4.74 -22.65
C VAL A 115 13.84 -5.17 -22.08
N VAL A 116 12.74 -4.88 -22.79
CA VAL A 116 11.37 -5.14 -22.32
C VAL A 116 11.16 -6.57 -21.83
N SER A 117 11.70 -7.57 -22.53
CA SER A 117 11.55 -8.99 -22.14
C SER A 117 12.27 -9.34 -20.83
N LEU A 118 13.38 -8.67 -20.52
CA LEU A 118 14.05 -8.81 -19.22
C LEU A 118 13.27 -8.11 -18.12
N LEU A 119 12.71 -6.94 -18.41
CA LEU A 119 11.87 -6.19 -17.47
C LEU A 119 10.58 -6.94 -17.13
N GLU A 120 9.89 -7.49 -18.13
CA GLU A 120 8.71 -8.34 -17.94
C GLU A 120 9.05 -9.56 -17.07
N LYS A 121 10.16 -10.25 -17.36
CA LYS A 121 10.61 -11.40 -16.56
C LYS A 121 10.92 -11.01 -15.11
N GLY A 122 11.58 -9.88 -14.87
CA GLY A 122 11.85 -9.40 -13.51
C GLY A 122 10.55 -9.02 -12.80
N HIS A 123 9.58 -8.44 -13.51
CA HIS A 123 8.27 -8.11 -12.97
C HIS A 123 7.43 -9.34 -12.63
N GLU A 124 7.46 -10.40 -13.44
CA GLU A 124 6.85 -11.69 -13.09
C GLU A 124 7.44 -12.26 -11.78
N GLN A 125 8.76 -12.20 -11.62
CA GLN A 125 9.42 -12.61 -10.37
C GLN A 125 9.00 -11.75 -9.18
N LEU A 126 8.84 -10.45 -9.39
CA LEU A 126 8.35 -9.53 -8.37
C LEU A 126 6.88 -9.79 -8.00
N LEU A 127 6.04 -10.12 -8.99
CA LEU A 127 4.64 -10.49 -8.80
C LEU A 127 4.52 -11.80 -8.00
N ASP A 128 5.37 -12.78 -8.29
CA ASP A 128 5.45 -14.01 -7.49
C ASP A 128 5.78 -13.67 -6.02
N ALA A 129 6.80 -12.83 -5.81
CA ALA A 129 7.22 -12.39 -4.48
C ALA A 129 6.10 -11.63 -3.75
N TYR A 130 5.38 -10.75 -4.46
CA TYR A 130 4.21 -10.04 -3.95
C TYR A 130 3.09 -10.99 -3.53
N CYS A 131 2.71 -11.93 -4.40
CA CYS A 131 1.63 -12.89 -4.15
C CYS A 131 1.97 -13.86 -3.00
N MET A 132 3.25 -14.19 -2.83
CA MET A 132 3.73 -15.08 -1.76
C MET A 132 4.11 -14.33 -0.47
N GLY A 133 4.23 -12.99 -0.51
CA GLY A 133 4.77 -12.18 0.58
C GLY A 133 6.22 -12.47 0.91
N ASP A 134 6.96 -12.96 -0.08
CA ASP A 134 8.33 -13.38 0.06
C ASP A 134 9.25 -12.17 -0.15
N ASN A 135 9.85 -11.67 0.93
CA ASN A 135 10.82 -10.58 0.85
C ASN A 135 12.06 -10.98 0.06
N GLU A 136 12.46 -12.25 0.12
CA GLU A 136 13.66 -12.75 -0.55
C GLU A 136 13.40 -12.94 -2.05
N GLY A 137 12.16 -13.23 -2.44
CA GLY A 137 11.74 -13.25 -3.84
C GLY A 137 11.96 -11.93 -4.60
N ALA A 138 11.85 -10.79 -3.89
CA ALA A 138 12.11 -9.48 -4.48
C ALA A 138 13.59 -9.25 -4.83
N ASN A 139 14.52 -9.88 -4.09
CA ASN A 139 15.95 -9.84 -4.40
C ASN A 139 16.26 -10.61 -5.69
N ALA A 140 15.54 -11.71 -5.96
CA ALA A 140 15.69 -12.45 -7.20
C ALA A 140 15.26 -11.61 -8.41
N ALA A 141 14.19 -10.81 -8.28
CA ALA A 141 13.76 -9.87 -9.32
C ALA A 141 14.86 -8.83 -9.63
N TRP A 142 15.58 -8.35 -8.62
CA TRP A 142 16.67 -7.37 -8.80
C TRP A 142 17.80 -7.89 -9.69
N LEU A 143 18.17 -9.17 -9.60
CA LEU A 143 19.19 -9.75 -10.49
C LEU A 143 18.81 -9.64 -11.97
N THR A 144 17.52 -9.85 -12.28
CA THR A 144 17.00 -9.69 -13.63
C THR A 144 16.94 -8.21 -14.04
N PHE A 145 16.47 -7.33 -13.14
CA PHE A 145 16.39 -5.89 -13.41
C PHE A 145 17.76 -5.24 -13.60
N SER A 146 18.74 -5.57 -12.77
CA SER A 146 20.11 -5.07 -12.91
C SER A 146 20.75 -5.52 -14.23
N THR A 147 20.48 -6.76 -14.66
CA THR A 147 20.88 -7.22 -15.99
C THR A 147 20.25 -6.38 -17.09
N ALA A 148 18.94 -6.08 -17.01
CA ALA A 148 18.28 -5.17 -17.95
C ALA A 148 18.92 -3.76 -17.95
N CYS A 149 19.18 -3.20 -16.77
CA CYS A 149 19.80 -1.88 -16.62
C CYS A 149 21.21 -1.81 -17.24
N THR A 150 22.00 -2.89 -17.13
CA THR A 150 23.34 -2.94 -17.75
C THR A 150 23.33 -3.10 -19.27
N GLN A 151 22.24 -3.61 -19.83
CA GLN A 151 22.14 -3.90 -21.27
C GLN A 151 21.40 -2.80 -22.04
N THR A 152 20.59 -2.00 -21.36
CA THR A 152 19.77 -0.99 -22.02
C THR A 152 20.55 0.25 -22.43
N GLN A 153 20.14 0.84 -23.55
CA GLN A 153 20.59 2.17 -23.98
C GLN A 153 19.81 3.30 -23.30
N GLN A 154 18.73 2.98 -22.58
CA GLN A 154 17.80 3.93 -21.96
C GLN A 154 17.76 3.73 -20.43
N LEU A 155 18.93 3.83 -19.79
CA LEU A 155 19.10 3.54 -18.36
C LEU A 155 18.13 4.33 -17.46
N GLU A 156 17.94 5.63 -17.73
CA GLU A 156 17.02 6.48 -16.96
C GLU A 156 15.59 5.92 -16.96
N ALA A 157 15.08 5.55 -18.14
CA ALA A 157 13.74 4.98 -18.29
C ALA A 157 13.63 3.58 -17.66
N ALA A 158 14.68 2.75 -17.76
CA ALA A 158 14.72 1.45 -17.11
C ALA A 158 14.67 1.56 -15.58
N LEU A 159 15.51 2.42 -14.98
CA LEU A 159 15.53 2.63 -13.52
C LEU A 159 14.20 3.22 -13.02
N MET A 160 13.64 4.20 -13.73
CA MET A 160 12.31 4.75 -13.40
C MET A 160 11.24 3.66 -13.43
N TRP A 161 11.23 2.83 -14.48
CA TRP A 161 10.27 1.74 -14.60
C TRP A 161 10.43 0.71 -13.48
N VAL A 162 11.65 0.29 -13.16
CA VAL A 162 11.92 -0.68 -12.07
C VAL A 162 11.51 -0.11 -10.71
N GLY A 163 11.88 1.14 -10.40
CA GLY A 163 11.50 1.81 -9.16
C GLY A 163 9.98 1.91 -8.98
N LYS A 164 9.28 2.25 -10.06
CA LYS A 164 7.82 2.24 -10.14
C LYS A 164 7.22 0.85 -9.87
N GLN A 165 7.79 -0.21 -10.45
CA GLN A 165 7.31 -1.57 -10.23
C GLN A 165 7.44 -2.00 -8.77
N TYR A 166 8.58 -1.73 -8.12
CA TYR A 166 8.71 -2.01 -6.69
C TYR A 166 7.71 -1.22 -5.85
N ALA A 167 7.52 0.08 -6.16
CA ALA A 167 6.59 0.94 -5.45
C ALA A 167 5.14 0.43 -5.55
N GLN A 168 4.67 0.02 -6.74
CA GLN A 168 3.29 -0.43 -6.92
C GLN A 168 2.96 -1.73 -6.16
N HIS A 169 3.98 -2.54 -5.83
CA HIS A 169 3.82 -3.79 -5.08
C HIS A 169 4.16 -3.64 -3.59
N GLY A 170 4.36 -2.41 -3.10
CA GLY A 170 4.64 -2.15 -1.69
C GLY A 170 6.06 -2.50 -1.23
N PHE A 171 7.00 -2.68 -2.15
CA PHE A 171 8.42 -2.88 -1.86
C PHE A 171 9.14 -1.51 -1.80
N PHE A 172 8.74 -0.69 -0.82
CA PHE A 172 9.17 0.71 -0.76
C PHE A 172 10.67 0.90 -0.50
N ALA A 173 11.32 -0.04 0.19
CA ALA A 173 12.77 -0.01 0.40
C ALA A 173 13.52 -0.19 -0.93
N ASP A 174 13.21 -1.24 -1.67
CA ASP A 174 13.80 -1.53 -2.98
C ASP A 174 13.49 -0.41 -3.99
N ALA A 175 12.25 0.10 -3.99
CA ALA A 175 11.86 1.24 -4.81
C ALA A 175 12.71 2.48 -4.48
N ALA A 176 12.92 2.77 -3.19
CA ALA A 176 13.72 3.92 -2.77
C ALA A 176 15.19 3.78 -3.15
N GLU A 177 15.77 2.57 -3.13
CA GLU A 177 17.14 2.33 -3.58
C GLU A 177 17.31 2.59 -5.07
N VAL A 178 16.46 1.98 -5.91
CA VAL A 178 16.50 2.15 -7.37
C VAL A 178 16.26 3.60 -7.77
N LEU A 179 15.30 4.27 -7.15
CA LEU A 179 15.01 5.68 -7.43
C LEU A 179 16.08 6.62 -6.89
N THR A 180 16.80 6.24 -5.83
CA THR A 180 17.99 6.97 -5.36
C THR A 180 19.12 6.86 -6.38
N GLU A 181 19.34 5.69 -6.97
CA GLU A 181 20.31 5.52 -8.06
C GLU A 181 19.94 6.37 -9.28
N LEU A 182 18.66 6.33 -9.71
CA LEU A 182 18.13 7.18 -10.78
C LEU A 182 18.44 8.67 -10.53
N CYS A 183 18.07 9.18 -9.35
CA CYS A 183 18.24 10.60 -9.03
C CYS A 183 19.70 11.00 -8.77
N GLY A 184 20.56 10.03 -8.45
CA GLY A 184 22.00 10.25 -8.31
C GLY A 184 22.72 10.39 -9.66
N GLN A 185 22.17 9.79 -10.72
CA GLN A 185 22.75 9.81 -12.06
C GLN A 185 22.07 10.81 -13.01
N PHE A 186 20.77 11.06 -12.81
CA PHE A 186 19.94 11.86 -13.72
C PHE A 186 19.17 12.95 -12.96
N ASP A 187 18.95 14.09 -13.61
CA ASP A 187 18.11 15.18 -13.08
C ASP A 187 16.62 14.91 -13.31
N SER A 188 16.13 13.78 -12.78
CA SER A 188 14.75 13.35 -12.97
C SER A 188 13.82 13.96 -11.91
N ALA A 189 13.06 14.99 -12.30
CA ALA A 189 12.08 15.61 -11.41
C ALA A 189 10.99 14.61 -10.97
N ASP A 190 10.47 13.82 -11.91
CA ASP A 190 9.50 12.76 -11.59
C ASP A 190 10.11 11.67 -10.72
N GLY A 191 11.38 11.30 -10.97
CA GLY A 191 12.10 10.33 -10.15
C GLY A 191 12.21 10.81 -8.70
N ARG A 192 12.56 12.08 -8.47
CA ARG A 192 12.61 12.69 -7.13
C ARG A 192 11.24 12.73 -6.48
N ARG A 193 10.20 13.05 -7.25
CA ARG A 193 8.83 13.13 -6.77
C ARG A 193 8.30 11.78 -6.31
N LEU A 194 8.54 10.71 -7.07
CA LEU A 194 8.20 9.35 -6.68
C LEU A 194 9.08 8.86 -5.52
N LEU A 195 10.38 9.19 -5.53
CA LEU A 195 11.33 8.87 -4.46
C LEU A 195 10.88 9.43 -3.10
N ALA A 196 10.39 10.67 -3.08
CA ALA A 196 9.88 11.31 -1.88
C ALA A 196 8.69 10.55 -1.28
N GLU A 197 7.75 10.12 -2.11
CA GLU A 197 6.62 9.30 -1.69
C GLU A 197 7.09 7.96 -1.11
N VAL A 198 7.85 7.17 -1.86
CA VAL A 198 8.23 5.82 -1.42
C VAL A 198 9.12 5.85 -0.18
N ARG A 199 9.98 6.86 -0.01
CA ARG A 199 10.78 7.02 1.22
C ARG A 199 9.89 7.28 2.42
N TRP A 200 8.92 8.19 2.27
CA TRP A 200 7.98 8.47 3.35
C TRP A 200 7.19 7.22 3.73
N TRP A 201 6.65 6.50 2.73
CA TRP A 201 5.92 5.24 2.96
C TRP A 201 6.78 4.15 3.60
N ARG A 202 8.01 3.95 3.13
CA ARG A 202 8.99 3.03 3.76
C ARG A 202 9.17 3.34 5.24
N ASP A 203 9.31 4.62 5.58
CA ASP A 203 9.66 5.06 6.93
C ASP A 203 8.44 5.14 7.87
N HIS A 204 7.21 5.29 7.33
CA HIS A 204 5.99 5.56 8.12
C HIS A 204 4.89 4.51 7.98
N ALA A 205 5.06 3.50 7.11
CA ALA A 205 4.06 2.45 6.84
C ALA A 205 3.49 1.78 8.11
N HIS A 206 4.34 1.57 9.12
CA HIS A 206 3.97 0.95 10.39
C HIS A 206 3.05 1.81 11.28
N ARG A 207 2.90 3.10 10.96
CA ARG A 207 2.09 4.08 11.72
C ARG A 207 0.79 4.46 11.01
N ILE A 208 0.54 3.92 9.81
CA ILE A 208 -0.64 4.25 9.01
C ILE A 208 -1.91 3.72 9.71
N PRO A 209 -2.86 4.59 10.11
CA PRO A 209 -3.89 4.17 11.05
C PRO A 209 -4.94 3.20 10.50
N TRP A 210 -5.13 3.14 9.19
CA TRP A 210 -6.04 2.18 8.56
C TRP A 210 -5.39 0.82 8.27
N LEU A 211 -4.10 0.67 8.52
CA LEU A 211 -3.40 -0.59 8.37
C LEU A 211 -3.32 -1.32 9.72
N PRO A 212 -3.78 -2.58 9.80
CA PRO A 212 -3.61 -3.36 11.01
C PRO A 212 -2.12 -3.62 11.27
N PRO A 213 -1.74 -3.81 12.55
CA PRO A 213 -0.38 -4.21 12.91
C PRO A 213 0.02 -5.50 12.21
N VAL A 214 1.29 -5.57 11.80
CA VAL A 214 1.87 -6.76 11.19
C VAL A 214 1.71 -7.95 12.13
N GLY A 215 1.27 -9.09 11.60
CA GLY A 215 1.24 -10.35 12.32
C GLY A 215 2.08 -11.43 11.63
N ASP A 216 2.07 -12.61 12.22
CA ASP A 216 2.77 -13.81 11.75
C ASP A 216 1.81 -14.85 11.13
N GLY A 217 0.55 -14.47 10.93
CA GLY A 217 -0.52 -15.36 10.50
C GLY A 217 -1.26 -16.05 11.65
N ALA A 218 -0.94 -15.76 12.92
CA ALA A 218 -1.63 -16.39 14.04
C ALA A 218 -3.11 -16.01 14.12
N ARG A 219 -3.50 -14.77 13.79
CA ARG A 219 -4.93 -14.40 13.72
C ARG A 219 -5.63 -15.16 12.61
N TYR A 220 -5.01 -15.24 11.43
CA TYR A 220 -5.51 -16.02 10.31
C TYR A 220 -5.75 -17.48 10.70
N LYS A 221 -4.74 -18.15 11.29
CA LYS A 221 -4.83 -19.56 11.69
C LYS A 221 -5.94 -19.80 12.73
N ARG A 222 -6.09 -18.89 13.71
CA ARG A 222 -7.19 -18.96 14.68
C ARG A 222 -8.55 -18.87 13.98
N MET A 223 -8.72 -17.91 13.07
CA MET A 223 -9.96 -17.74 12.33
C MET A 223 -10.28 -18.96 11.46
N MET A 224 -9.30 -19.47 10.70
CA MET A 224 -9.50 -20.65 9.85
C MET A 224 -9.84 -21.90 10.64
N ALA A 225 -9.29 -22.09 11.83
CA ALA A 225 -9.69 -23.19 12.71
C ALA A 225 -11.18 -23.12 13.12
N PHE A 226 -11.80 -21.94 13.14
CA PHE A 226 -13.24 -21.78 13.35
C PHE A 226 -14.06 -21.96 12.07
N VAL A 227 -13.57 -21.42 10.94
CA VAL A 227 -14.28 -21.39 9.67
C VAL A 227 -14.26 -22.74 8.95
N ASP A 228 -13.06 -23.31 8.80
CA ASP A 228 -12.82 -24.60 8.15
C ASP A 228 -11.55 -25.26 8.72
N PRO A 229 -11.71 -26.16 9.72
CA PRO A 229 -10.60 -26.87 10.36
C PRO A 229 -9.80 -27.77 9.41
N THR A 230 -10.29 -28.01 8.19
CA THR A 230 -9.64 -28.90 7.22
C THR A 230 -8.69 -28.17 6.28
N VAL A 231 -8.64 -26.84 6.35
CA VAL A 231 -7.74 -26.02 5.52
C VAL A 231 -6.28 -26.29 5.91
N PRO A 232 -5.37 -26.55 4.94
CA PRO A 232 -3.96 -26.78 5.21
C PRO A 232 -3.30 -25.61 5.93
N ALA A 233 -2.28 -25.88 6.73
CA ALA A 233 -1.51 -24.84 7.38
C ALA A 233 -0.72 -24.01 6.35
N ASP A 234 -0.51 -22.72 6.62
CA ASP A 234 0.15 -21.79 5.68
C ASP A 234 1.51 -22.30 5.18
N GLU A 235 2.30 -22.98 6.02
CA GLU A 235 3.58 -23.57 5.61
C GLU A 235 3.43 -24.64 4.53
N GLU A 236 2.36 -25.42 4.55
CA GLU A 236 2.08 -26.45 3.56
C GLU A 236 1.63 -25.82 2.24
N VAL A 237 0.82 -24.76 2.31
CA VAL A 237 0.35 -24.00 1.15
C VAL A 237 1.53 -23.28 0.47
N ILE A 238 2.36 -22.59 1.23
CA ILE A 238 3.56 -21.91 0.72
C ILE A 238 4.53 -22.93 0.13
N ARG A 239 4.79 -24.05 0.82
CA ARG A 239 5.67 -25.11 0.30
C ARG A 239 5.09 -25.74 -0.97
N ALA A 240 3.78 -25.92 -1.07
CA ALA A 240 3.11 -26.43 -2.26
C ALA A 240 3.22 -25.44 -3.43
N PHE A 241 2.98 -24.14 -3.21
CA PHE A 241 3.17 -23.11 -4.24
C PHE A 241 4.63 -23.03 -4.70
N ARG A 242 5.59 -23.08 -3.76
CA ARG A 242 7.03 -23.12 -4.07
C ARG A 242 7.41 -24.34 -4.90
N SER A 243 6.93 -25.52 -4.51
CA SER A 243 7.14 -26.78 -5.24
C SER A 243 6.50 -26.75 -6.63
N ALA A 244 5.30 -26.20 -6.76
CA ALA A 244 4.59 -26.06 -8.04
C ALA A 244 5.26 -25.04 -8.98
N SER A 245 5.98 -24.06 -8.43
CA SER A 245 6.75 -23.05 -9.18
C SER A 245 8.03 -23.63 -9.80
N GLY A 246 8.41 -24.86 -9.46
CA GLY A 246 9.67 -25.49 -9.91
C GLY A 246 10.94 -24.76 -9.47
N LYS A 247 10.82 -23.82 -8.52
CA LYS A 247 11.95 -23.08 -7.95
C LYS A 247 12.53 -23.92 -6.80
N PRO A 248 13.80 -24.36 -6.85
CA PRO A 248 14.41 -25.11 -5.75
C PRO A 248 14.51 -24.23 -4.49
N ASP A 249 14.36 -24.84 -3.31
CA ASP A 249 14.53 -24.15 -2.01
C ASP A 249 15.90 -23.42 -1.90
N ASP A 250 16.90 -23.88 -2.66
CA ASP A 250 18.26 -23.31 -2.69
C ASP A 250 18.35 -21.91 -3.33
N TRP A 251 17.33 -21.46 -4.07
CA TRP A 251 17.32 -20.11 -4.66
C TRP A 251 17.17 -18.98 -3.63
N LEU A 252 16.76 -19.32 -2.41
CA LEU A 252 16.58 -18.42 -1.27
C LEU A 252 17.79 -18.38 -0.33
N GLN A 253 18.87 -19.13 -0.61
CA GLN A 253 20.13 -18.94 0.10
C GLN A 253 20.82 -17.64 -0.35
N GLY A 254 20.19 -16.51 -0.03
CA GLY A 254 20.87 -15.23 0.03
C GLY A 254 22.00 -15.28 1.06
N PRO A 255 22.90 -14.28 1.08
CA PRO A 255 23.90 -14.18 2.12
C PRO A 255 23.20 -14.11 3.49
N SER A 256 23.33 -15.16 4.29
CA SER A 256 22.87 -15.14 5.66
C SER A 256 23.77 -14.21 6.47
N LEU A 257 23.17 -13.36 7.30
CA LEU A 257 23.93 -12.60 8.28
C LEU A 257 24.70 -13.58 9.15
N HIS A 258 25.99 -13.30 9.38
CA HIS A 258 26.76 -14.07 10.34
C HIS A 258 26.01 -14.06 11.69
N PRO A 259 25.87 -15.21 12.40
CA PRO A 259 25.04 -15.30 13.59
C PRO A 259 25.33 -14.21 14.64
N GLU A 260 26.60 -13.87 14.83
CA GLU A 260 27.04 -12.80 15.75
C GLU A 260 26.54 -11.41 15.32
N LEU A 261 26.50 -11.13 14.01
CA LEU A 261 25.98 -9.88 13.47
C LEU A 261 24.45 -9.84 13.59
N ALA A 262 23.78 -10.98 13.38
CA ALA A 262 22.35 -11.12 13.60
C ALA A 262 21.97 -10.90 15.07
N GLU A 263 22.72 -11.48 16.02
CA GLU A 263 22.56 -11.22 17.46
C GLU A 263 22.80 -9.75 17.81
N THR A 264 23.88 -9.14 17.29
CA THR A 264 24.19 -7.72 17.52
C THR A 264 23.06 -6.81 17.01
N ILE A 265 22.50 -7.11 15.84
CA ILE A 265 21.36 -6.37 15.28
C ILE A 265 20.11 -6.60 16.13
N ALA A 266 19.82 -7.83 16.56
CA ALA A 266 18.67 -8.14 17.41
C ALA A 266 18.77 -7.45 18.79
N GLU A 267 19.97 -7.39 19.39
CA GLU A 267 20.25 -6.64 20.61
C GLU A 267 20.09 -5.13 20.40
N ALA A 268 20.55 -4.58 19.27
CA ALA A 268 20.34 -3.17 18.93
C ALA A 268 18.86 -2.85 18.70
N MET A 269 18.10 -3.79 18.12
CA MET A 269 16.67 -3.65 17.87
C MET A 269 15.81 -3.78 19.13
N THR A 270 16.22 -4.58 20.12
CA THR A 270 15.49 -4.69 21.40
C THR A 270 15.56 -3.42 22.25
N GLY A 271 16.55 -2.55 22.00
CA GLY A 271 16.60 -1.19 22.57
C GLY A 271 15.73 -0.17 21.84
N LEU A 272 15.28 -0.49 20.62
CA LEU A 272 14.25 0.26 19.90
C LEU A 272 12.89 -0.25 20.38
N ASN A 273 12.50 0.13 21.60
CA ASN A 273 11.09 0.19 21.92
C ASN A 273 10.49 1.21 20.96
N THR A 274 10.00 0.76 19.82
CA THR A 274 8.85 1.41 19.20
C THR A 274 7.75 1.23 20.23
N ASP A 275 7.62 2.21 21.15
CA ASP A 275 6.35 2.39 21.83
C ASP A 275 5.28 2.26 20.74
N PRO A 276 4.21 1.50 20.96
CA PRO A 276 3.07 1.55 20.07
C PRO A 276 2.53 2.98 20.15
N ASP A 277 3.10 3.87 19.32
CA ASP A 277 2.61 5.20 19.05
C ASP A 277 1.12 5.02 18.85
N SER A 278 0.34 5.77 19.62
CA SER A 278 -1.11 5.60 19.73
C SER A 278 -1.76 5.78 18.35
N SER A 279 -1.88 4.68 17.61
CA SER A 279 -2.75 4.62 16.45
C SER A 279 -4.12 5.13 16.91
N PRO A 280 -4.74 6.09 16.19
CA PRO A 280 -6.08 6.54 16.53
C PRO A 280 -7.12 5.41 16.42
N VAL A 281 -6.75 4.30 15.76
CA VAL A 281 -7.53 3.06 15.69
C VAL A 281 -7.04 2.07 16.74
N ASP A 282 -7.96 1.64 17.62
CA ASP A 282 -7.73 0.51 18.53
C ASP A 282 -7.84 -0.81 17.78
N TRP A 283 -6.70 -1.47 17.58
CA TRP A 283 -6.62 -2.75 16.86
C TRP A 283 -6.81 -3.99 17.74
N ARG A 284 -6.97 -3.83 19.06
CA ARG A 284 -7.07 -4.96 20.00
C ARG A 284 -8.26 -5.89 19.71
N PHE A 285 -9.30 -5.37 19.07
CA PHE A 285 -10.47 -6.18 18.68
C PHE A 285 -10.10 -7.35 17.75
N LEU A 286 -9.01 -7.25 16.97
CA LEU A 286 -8.54 -8.33 16.10
C LEU A 286 -8.00 -9.52 16.88
N ASP A 287 -7.49 -9.29 18.09
CA ASP A 287 -6.98 -10.35 18.96
C ASP A 287 -8.08 -10.94 19.86
N GLU A 288 -9.13 -10.16 20.12
CA GLU A 288 -10.32 -10.55 20.90
C GLU A 288 -11.45 -11.15 20.04
N ASP A 289 -11.25 -11.25 18.72
CA ASP A 289 -12.26 -11.77 17.80
C ASP A 289 -12.68 -13.20 18.18
N ASN A 290 -13.97 -13.39 18.37
CA ASN A 290 -14.59 -14.64 18.81
C ASN A 290 -14.99 -15.57 17.64
N GLY A 291 -14.63 -15.21 16.40
CA GLY A 291 -14.93 -15.97 15.20
C GLY A 291 -16.41 -16.00 14.82
N GLN A 292 -17.27 -15.22 15.48
CA GLN A 292 -18.69 -15.16 15.15
C GLN A 292 -18.92 -14.33 13.88
N PRO A 293 -19.88 -14.70 13.02
CA PRO A 293 -20.28 -13.86 11.89
C PRO A 293 -20.61 -12.43 12.32
N GLY A 294 -20.07 -11.45 11.59
CA GLY A 294 -20.40 -10.04 11.77
C GLY A 294 -21.64 -9.64 11.00
N ASP A 295 -22.08 -8.40 11.22
CA ASP A 295 -23.00 -7.75 10.31
C ASP A 295 -22.27 -7.41 9.01
N LEU A 296 -22.94 -7.58 7.87
CA LEU A 296 -22.38 -7.14 6.59
C LEU A 296 -22.11 -5.62 6.63
N PRO A 297 -20.96 -5.16 6.09
CA PRO A 297 -20.69 -3.75 5.87
C PRO A 297 -21.80 -3.06 5.07
N ALA A 298 -21.99 -1.76 5.28
CA ALA A 298 -23.06 -1.01 4.61
C ALA A 298 -22.95 -1.06 3.07
N TRP A 299 -21.72 -1.00 2.54
CA TRP A 299 -21.47 -1.12 1.10
C TRP A 299 -21.85 -2.53 0.58
N ALA A 300 -21.57 -3.58 1.35
CA ALA A 300 -21.89 -4.96 1.00
C ALA A 300 -23.40 -5.21 1.00
N LYS A 301 -24.11 -4.67 2.01
CA LYS A 301 -25.57 -4.68 2.09
C LYS A 301 -26.22 -3.99 0.89
N ARG A 302 -25.62 -2.89 0.41
CA ARG A 302 -26.10 -2.16 -0.76
C ARG A 302 -25.92 -3.00 -2.03
N LEU A 303 -24.71 -3.45 -2.32
CA LEU A 303 -24.41 -4.28 -3.48
C LEU A 303 -25.24 -5.58 -3.54
N ALA A 304 -25.49 -6.20 -2.39
CA ALA A 304 -26.32 -7.41 -2.33
C ALA A 304 -27.76 -7.20 -2.82
N ARG A 305 -28.29 -5.97 -2.76
CA ARG A 305 -29.64 -5.63 -3.27
C ARG A 305 -29.67 -5.56 -4.79
N ASP A 306 -28.57 -5.16 -5.40
CA ASP A 306 -28.46 -4.92 -6.84
C ASP A 306 -28.04 -6.18 -7.61
N PHE A 307 -27.62 -7.23 -6.88
CA PHE A 307 -27.10 -8.47 -7.46
C PHE A 307 -28.13 -9.61 -7.50
N THR A 308 -27.86 -10.58 -8.37
CA THR A 308 -28.65 -11.82 -8.43
C THR A 308 -28.56 -12.56 -7.09
N PRO A 309 -29.55 -13.40 -6.74
CA PRO A 309 -29.55 -14.15 -5.48
C PRO A 309 -28.26 -14.96 -5.24
N ASP A 310 -27.68 -15.54 -6.29
CA ASP A 310 -26.43 -16.30 -6.21
C ASP A 310 -25.23 -15.40 -5.88
N MET A 311 -25.15 -14.22 -6.51
CA MET A 311 -24.09 -13.23 -6.26
C MET A 311 -24.24 -12.59 -4.87
N ALA A 312 -25.48 -12.30 -4.44
CA ALA A 312 -25.77 -11.79 -3.10
C ALA A 312 -25.42 -12.84 -2.02
N HIS A 313 -25.65 -14.13 -2.30
CA HIS A 313 -25.23 -15.22 -1.43
C HIS A 313 -23.70 -15.33 -1.32
N ASP A 314 -22.98 -15.29 -2.44
CA ASP A 314 -21.51 -15.29 -2.46
C ASP A 314 -20.94 -14.08 -1.72
N LEU A 315 -21.50 -12.89 -1.94
CA LEU A 315 -21.10 -11.67 -1.23
C LEU A 315 -21.35 -11.78 0.28
N THR A 316 -22.52 -12.29 0.68
CA THR A 316 -22.84 -12.54 2.09
C THR A 316 -21.88 -13.55 2.71
N HIS A 317 -21.52 -14.59 1.97
CA HIS A 317 -20.60 -15.63 2.42
C HIS A 317 -19.18 -15.09 2.59
N ARG A 318 -18.67 -14.32 1.62
CA ARG A 318 -17.32 -13.73 1.65
C ARG A 318 -17.14 -12.75 2.80
N TYR A 319 -18.10 -11.85 3.00
CA TYR A 319 -17.98 -10.79 4.01
C TYR A 319 -18.63 -11.15 5.35
N ARG A 320 -18.97 -12.44 5.54
CA ARG A 320 -19.58 -12.96 6.77
C ARG A 320 -18.73 -12.70 8.01
N TRP A 321 -17.40 -12.69 7.86
CA TRP A 321 -16.44 -12.51 8.95
C TRP A 321 -15.82 -11.10 8.97
N SER A 322 -16.30 -10.20 8.11
CA SER A 322 -15.87 -8.80 8.13
C SER A 322 -16.48 -8.09 9.34
N ARG A 323 -15.72 -7.14 9.91
CA ARG A 323 -16.18 -6.30 11.01
C ARG A 323 -16.50 -4.92 10.46
N PRO A 324 -17.78 -4.51 10.41
CA PRO A 324 -18.13 -3.19 9.90
C PRO A 324 -17.58 -2.13 10.85
N ILE A 325 -16.98 -1.11 10.25
CA ILE A 325 -16.41 0.02 10.97
C ILE A 325 -17.51 1.08 11.03
N PRO A 326 -17.84 1.63 12.21
CA PRO A 326 -18.79 2.73 12.27
C PRO A 326 -18.17 3.98 11.61
N PRO A 327 -18.97 4.76 10.86
CA PRO A 327 -18.48 6.02 10.32
C PRO A 327 -18.13 7.00 11.46
N PRO A 328 -17.24 7.98 11.21
CA PRO A 328 -16.94 9.05 12.16
C PRO A 328 -18.20 9.79 12.64
N THR A 329 -18.17 10.27 13.88
CA THR A 329 -19.32 10.98 14.47
C THR A 329 -19.48 12.40 13.93
N ILE A 330 -18.37 13.02 13.51
CA ILE A 330 -18.35 14.35 12.93
C ILE A 330 -18.62 14.20 11.42
N PRO A 331 -19.65 14.85 10.86
CA PRO A 331 -19.93 14.79 9.43
C PRO A 331 -18.74 15.27 8.58
N PRO A 332 -18.60 14.76 7.33
CA PRO A 332 -17.54 15.19 6.44
C PRO A 332 -17.68 16.69 6.12
N ARG A 333 -16.54 17.38 6.06
CA ARG A 333 -16.50 18.81 5.72
C ARG A 333 -16.27 18.97 4.23
N HIS A 334 -17.31 19.26 3.46
CA HIS A 334 -17.20 19.48 2.02
C HIS A 334 -16.70 20.90 1.69
N ASN A 335 -15.95 21.02 0.59
CA ASN A 335 -15.52 22.31 0.07
C ASN A 335 -16.76 23.06 -0.48
N PRO A 336 -17.03 24.31 -0.06
CA PRO A 336 -18.19 25.07 -0.52
C PRO A 336 -18.15 25.43 -2.01
N ASP A 337 -16.97 25.39 -2.63
CA ASP A 337 -16.79 25.66 -4.07
C ASP A 337 -16.94 24.39 -4.93
N ASP A 338 -16.99 23.20 -4.31
CA ASP A 338 -17.32 21.99 -5.04
C ASP A 338 -18.80 22.04 -5.45
N PRO A 339 -19.16 21.50 -6.63
CA PRO A 339 -20.57 21.35 -6.98
C PRO A 339 -21.28 20.63 -5.84
N PRO A 340 -22.51 21.06 -5.47
CA PRO A 340 -23.25 20.40 -4.41
C PRO A 340 -23.27 18.90 -4.71
N PHE A 341 -22.90 18.09 -3.73
CA PHE A 341 -23.07 16.65 -3.79
C PHE A 341 -24.55 16.41 -4.09
N GLU A 342 -24.87 16.07 -5.34
CA GLU A 342 -26.21 15.61 -5.71
C GLU A 342 -26.29 14.18 -5.18
N PRO A 343 -27.03 13.94 -4.08
CA PRO A 343 -27.20 12.58 -3.56
C PRO A 343 -27.91 11.68 -4.59
N ASP A 344 -28.54 12.30 -5.58
CA ASP A 344 -29.53 11.73 -6.49
C ASP A 344 -28.93 10.98 -7.69
N GLU A 345 -27.62 11.09 -8.00
CA GLU A 345 -27.02 10.20 -9.03
C GLU A 345 -26.87 8.74 -8.54
N PHE A 346 -27.11 8.47 -7.25
CA PHE A 346 -27.20 7.12 -6.67
C PHE A 346 -28.46 6.90 -5.81
N LEU A 347 -29.42 7.84 -5.81
CA LEU A 347 -30.64 7.81 -4.98
C LEU A 347 -31.94 8.08 -5.78
N GLU A 348 -32.07 7.51 -6.98
CA GLU A 348 -33.37 7.10 -7.52
C GLU A 348 -33.44 5.57 -7.27
N ASP A 349 -34.25 4.98 -6.40
CA ASP A 349 -35.58 5.30 -5.91
C ASP A 349 -35.72 4.96 -4.41
N ASP A 350 -36.25 5.90 -3.63
CA ASP A 350 -37.04 5.59 -2.44
C ASP A 350 -38.49 5.27 -2.90
N ASP A 351 -39.13 4.35 -2.18
CA ASP A 351 -40.56 3.99 -2.22
C ASP A 351 -41.11 3.16 -3.41
N SER A 352 -41.03 1.82 -3.30
CA SER A 352 -42.26 0.98 -3.28
C SER A 352 -42.01 -0.44 -2.75
N ASP A 353 -42.64 -0.76 -1.62
CA ASP A 353 -43.03 -2.08 -1.08
C ASP A 353 -42.21 -3.31 -1.52
N TRP A 354 -41.38 -3.85 -0.61
CA TRP A 354 -41.25 -5.29 -0.32
C TRP A 354 -40.71 -5.54 1.10
#